data_AF-A0A961FWX1-F1
#
_entry.id   AF-A0A961FWX1-F1
#
_cell.length_a   1.000
_cell.length_b   1.000
_cell.length_c   1.000
_cell.angle_alpha   90.00
_cell.angle_beta   90.00
_cell.angle_gamma   90.00
#
_symmetry.space_group_name_H-M   'P 1'
#
loop_
_entity.id
_entity.type
_entity.pdbx_description
1 polymer ?
#
loop_
_entity_poly.entity_id
_entity_poly.type
_entity_poly.pdbx_seq_one_letter_code
_entity_poly.pdbx_strand_id
1 'polypeptide(L)'
;LPLNRNFFVTRVPKIVELQTRREYEGAGEFPSFTGWEYEAYARELAEAPNVVGVMAWCQTGGWHPFRRLTFLEDDGSDVWNAINTRVTLRLFRHGDSVEAAIAALPGCGSNRAAWIELLRLSHEVVRELLYVPDFARQTLFFRRVRIPPLIGVYWHNLFVNHSIEKVLRHFVSDGEACIRAGHAAMGKIARMKTLAETCGLPVADIEFMEMTFGILALAREYFFRPFDEEIRARLKAAKKAYKRRYPRGTRYRYAVKLDFEPFRLNPRHLAWFFGLCVREQRKYRMIDRLVFLRLFSLVYTAVKRARPKMIPKFARKSAMGIDAIFR
;
A
#
# COMPACT_ATOMS: atom_id res chain seq x y z
N LEU A 1 6.40 1.42 -9.21
CA LEU A 1 6.98 0.07 -9.45
C LEU A 1 7.56 0.08 -10.86
N PRO A 2 8.65 -0.65 -11.18
CA PRO A 2 9.12 -0.69 -12.57
C PRO A 2 8.09 -1.39 -13.47
N LEU A 3 8.03 -1.00 -14.75
CA LEU A 3 7.22 -1.68 -15.75
C LEU A 3 7.67 -3.13 -15.97
N ASN A 4 6.74 -3.96 -16.44
CA ASN A 4 7.06 -5.34 -16.79
C ASN A 4 7.95 -5.37 -18.03
N ARG A 5 9.18 -5.88 -17.89
CA ARG A 5 10.15 -6.01 -18.99
C ARG A 5 9.60 -6.69 -20.25
N ASN A 6 8.58 -7.53 -20.13
CA ASN A 6 7.94 -8.16 -21.29
C ASN A 6 7.34 -7.16 -22.28
N PHE A 7 7.04 -5.92 -21.86
CA PHE A 7 6.61 -4.86 -22.77
C PHE A 7 7.67 -4.50 -23.81
N PHE A 8 8.96 -4.69 -23.51
CA PHE A 8 10.07 -4.26 -24.36
C PHE A 8 10.81 -5.42 -25.04
N VAL A 9 10.57 -6.66 -24.60
CA VAL A 9 11.32 -7.85 -25.07
C VAL A 9 10.53 -8.65 -26.12
N THR A 10 9.20 -8.59 -26.11
CA THR A 10 8.37 -9.44 -27.00
C THR A 10 7.48 -8.60 -27.90
N ARG A 11 7.30 -9.05 -29.14
CA ARG A 11 6.49 -8.34 -30.17
C ARG A 11 4.98 -8.60 -30.07
N VAL A 12 4.54 -9.48 -29.18
CA VAL A 12 3.12 -9.81 -28.99
C VAL A 12 2.36 -8.53 -28.60
N PRO A 13 1.21 -8.22 -29.22
CA PRO A 13 0.35 -7.12 -28.81
C PRO A 13 -0.05 -7.20 -27.33
N LYS A 14 0.06 -6.10 -26.59
CA LYS A 14 -0.22 -6.03 -25.15
C LYS A 14 -1.04 -4.80 -24.82
N ILE A 15 -1.84 -4.95 -23.77
CA ILE A 15 -2.53 -3.85 -23.10
C ILE A 15 -1.84 -3.64 -21.75
N VAL A 16 -1.75 -2.39 -21.31
CA VAL A 16 -1.27 -2.04 -19.97
C VAL A 16 -2.46 -1.85 -19.06
N GLU A 17 -2.49 -2.58 -17.95
CA GLU A 17 -3.52 -2.44 -16.93
C GLU A 17 -3.07 -1.44 -15.85
N LEU A 18 -3.90 -0.43 -15.59
CA LEU A 18 -3.63 0.65 -14.64
C LEU A 18 -4.77 0.76 -13.64
N GLN A 19 -4.48 0.60 -12.35
CA GLN A 19 -5.51 0.64 -11.32
C GLN A 19 -5.78 2.08 -10.84
N THR A 20 -6.92 2.64 -11.22
CA THR A 20 -7.29 4.03 -10.86
C THR A 20 -8.10 4.10 -9.57
N ARG A 21 -8.83 3.02 -9.23
CA ARG A 21 -9.35 2.76 -7.88
C ARG A 21 -8.37 1.92 -7.07
N ARG A 22 -7.65 2.56 -6.16
CA ARG A 22 -6.53 1.96 -5.44
C ARG A 22 -6.98 0.99 -4.33
N GLU A 23 -7.18 -0.27 -4.69
CA GLU A 23 -7.70 -1.34 -3.80
C GLU A 23 -6.96 -1.39 -2.45
N TYR A 24 -5.62 -1.39 -2.49
CA TYR A 24 -4.79 -1.51 -1.30
C TYR A 24 -4.52 -0.16 -0.61
N GLU A 25 -4.94 0.96 -1.21
CA GLU A 25 -4.69 2.31 -0.72
C GLU A 25 -6.01 3.05 -0.44
N GLY A 26 -6.94 2.34 0.20
CA GLY A 26 -8.19 2.92 0.72
C GLY A 26 -9.31 3.04 -0.30
N ALA A 27 -9.13 2.53 -1.51
CA ALA A 27 -10.18 2.41 -2.53
C ALA A 27 -10.94 3.72 -2.81
N GLY A 28 -10.24 4.85 -2.69
CA GLY A 28 -10.79 6.17 -2.92
C GLY A 28 -11.26 6.88 -1.65
N GLU A 29 -11.26 6.26 -0.46
CA GLU A 29 -11.69 6.94 0.80
C GLU A 29 -10.92 8.23 1.10
N PHE A 30 -9.69 8.34 0.62
CA PHE A 30 -8.85 9.53 0.74
C PHE A 30 -8.10 9.76 -0.58
N PRO A 31 -7.54 10.96 -0.82
CA PRO A 31 -6.78 11.20 -2.03
C PRO A 31 -5.54 10.29 -2.06
N SER A 32 -5.50 9.38 -3.06
CA SER A 32 -4.31 8.62 -3.44
C SER A 32 -4.04 8.81 -4.93
N PHE A 33 -3.34 9.89 -5.26
CA PHE A 33 -3.13 10.32 -6.64
C PHE A 33 -2.05 9.51 -7.36
N THR A 34 -2.37 9.07 -8.59
CA THR A 34 -1.50 8.20 -9.42
C THR A 34 -0.89 8.86 -10.64
N GLY A 35 -1.34 10.08 -10.99
CA GLY A 35 -1.00 10.71 -12.27
C GLY A 35 0.50 10.77 -12.56
N TRP A 36 1.33 11.15 -11.58
CA TRP A 36 2.78 11.24 -11.75
C TRP A 36 3.45 9.89 -12.07
N GLU A 37 3.01 8.80 -11.43
CA GLU A 37 3.51 7.47 -11.75
C GLU A 37 3.08 7.03 -13.15
N TYR A 38 1.83 7.34 -13.51
CA TYR A 38 1.26 6.91 -14.77
C TYR A 38 1.77 7.71 -15.96
N GLU A 39 2.15 8.97 -15.77
CA GLU A 39 2.86 9.75 -16.79
C GLU A 39 4.26 9.20 -17.03
N ALA A 40 4.99 8.82 -15.97
CA ALA A 40 6.27 8.15 -16.12
C ALA A 40 6.12 6.84 -16.92
N TYR A 41 5.09 6.04 -16.62
CA TYR A 41 4.79 4.84 -17.41
C TYR A 41 4.39 5.17 -18.85
N ALA A 42 3.56 6.19 -19.09
CA ALA A 42 3.16 6.59 -20.44
C ALA A 42 4.37 6.97 -21.31
N ARG A 43 5.33 7.71 -20.74
CA ARG A 43 6.59 8.05 -21.40
C ARG A 43 7.44 6.81 -21.69
N GLU A 44 7.62 5.92 -20.72
CA GLU A 44 8.40 4.69 -20.90
C GLU A 44 7.76 3.74 -21.93
N LEU A 45 6.42 3.64 -21.94
CA LEU A 45 5.67 2.78 -22.88
C LEU A 45 5.60 3.33 -24.30
N ALA A 46 5.88 4.63 -24.51
CA ALA A 46 5.93 5.22 -25.85
C ALA A 46 7.01 4.55 -26.72
N GLU A 47 8.04 3.97 -26.11
CA GLU A 47 9.11 3.22 -26.79
C GLU A 47 8.73 1.76 -27.11
N ALA A 48 7.56 1.27 -26.66
CA ALA A 48 7.13 -0.11 -26.82
C ALA A 48 6.08 -0.25 -27.95
N PRO A 49 6.48 -0.59 -29.20
CA PRO A 49 5.57 -0.58 -30.36
C PRO A 49 4.46 -1.65 -30.29
N ASN A 50 4.61 -2.64 -29.41
CA ASN A 50 3.64 -3.70 -29.18
C ASN A 50 2.58 -3.35 -28.13
N VAL A 51 2.56 -2.12 -27.59
CA VAL A 51 1.49 -1.65 -26.70
C VAL A 51 0.37 -1.11 -27.56
N VAL A 52 -0.79 -1.79 -27.55
CA VAL A 52 -1.94 -1.45 -28.41
C VAL A 52 -3.03 -0.67 -27.67
N GLY A 53 -2.88 -0.47 -26.36
CA GLY A 53 -3.83 0.30 -25.58
C GLY A 53 -3.66 0.13 -24.07
N VAL A 54 -4.61 0.70 -23.33
CA VAL A 54 -4.64 0.65 -21.86
C VAL A 54 -6.00 0.19 -21.35
N MET A 55 -5.98 -0.52 -20.22
CA MET A 55 -7.15 -0.86 -19.42
C MET A 55 -7.07 -0.06 -18.12
N ALA A 56 -7.85 1.02 -18.03
CA ALA A 56 -7.97 1.82 -16.82
C ALA A 56 -8.96 1.15 -15.86
N TRP A 57 -8.43 0.43 -14.88
CA TRP A 57 -9.22 -0.34 -13.93
C TRP A 57 -9.79 0.55 -12.83
N CYS A 58 -11.05 0.93 -13.04
CA CYS A 58 -11.80 1.82 -12.18
C CYS A 58 -12.81 1.07 -11.30
N GLN A 59 -13.68 0.21 -11.83
CA GLN A 59 -14.85 -0.29 -11.09
C GLN A 59 -14.58 -1.40 -10.07
N THR A 60 -13.87 -2.46 -10.47
CA THR A 60 -13.69 -3.64 -9.62
C THR A 60 -12.32 -3.64 -8.94
N GLY A 61 -12.33 -3.76 -7.62
CA GLY A 61 -11.17 -4.07 -6.79
C GLY A 61 -11.75 -4.87 -5.63
N GLY A 62 -10.96 -5.75 -5.00
CA GLY A 62 -11.43 -6.74 -4.01
C GLY A 62 -12.55 -6.24 -3.08
N TRP A 63 -13.41 -7.15 -2.63
CA TRP A 63 -14.59 -6.82 -1.83
C TRP A 63 -14.22 -5.95 -0.62
N HIS A 64 -14.63 -4.68 -0.67
CA HIS A 64 -14.36 -3.70 0.38
C HIS A 64 -15.66 -3.12 0.89
N PRO A 65 -15.76 -2.92 2.21
CA PRO A 65 -16.92 -2.28 2.83
C PRO A 65 -16.81 -0.74 2.86
N PHE A 66 -15.83 -0.17 2.13
CA PHE A 66 -15.66 1.27 1.98
C PHE A 66 -16.81 1.87 1.15
N ARG A 67 -17.14 3.13 1.41
CA ARG A 67 -18.31 3.79 0.82
C ARG A 67 -18.07 4.14 -0.65
N ARG A 68 -16.84 4.51 -1.03
CA ARG A 68 -16.56 5.03 -2.37
C ARG A 68 -16.47 3.90 -3.40
N LEU A 69 -17.55 3.72 -4.14
CA LEU A 69 -17.60 2.95 -5.38
C LEU A 69 -17.24 3.86 -6.56
N THR A 70 -16.90 3.30 -7.73
CA THR A 70 -16.10 4.07 -8.69
C THR A 70 -16.88 4.94 -9.67
N PHE A 71 -18.10 4.59 -10.04
CA PHE A 71 -18.86 5.32 -11.07
C PHE A 71 -20.38 5.18 -10.90
N LEU A 72 -20.87 5.07 -9.67
CA LEU A 72 -22.27 4.73 -9.42
C LEU A 72 -23.05 5.80 -8.65
N GLU A 73 -22.50 6.99 -8.43
CA GLU A 73 -23.14 7.93 -7.50
C GLU A 73 -23.20 9.35 -8.09
N ASP A 74 -24.43 9.85 -8.27
CA ASP A 74 -24.72 11.22 -8.72
C ASP A 74 -24.34 12.28 -7.65
N ASP A 75 -23.88 11.85 -6.48
CA ASP A 75 -23.55 12.69 -5.32
C ASP A 75 -22.05 13.08 -5.22
N GLY A 76 -21.22 12.64 -6.17
CA GLY A 76 -19.78 12.93 -6.19
C GLY A 76 -18.95 12.11 -5.21
N SER A 77 -19.47 10.99 -4.69
CA SER A 77 -18.72 10.08 -3.81
C SER A 77 -17.59 9.31 -4.53
N ASP A 78 -17.41 9.47 -5.83
CA ASP A 78 -16.32 8.86 -6.60
C ASP A 78 -15.11 9.79 -6.81
N VAL A 79 -15.16 11.04 -6.32
CA VAL A 79 -14.25 12.13 -6.71
C VAL A 79 -12.77 11.74 -6.89
N TRP A 80 -12.17 11.04 -5.93
CA TRP A 80 -10.75 10.67 -5.99
C TRP A 80 -10.46 9.62 -7.06
N ASN A 81 -11.36 8.66 -7.23
CA ASN A 81 -11.28 7.64 -8.27
C ASN A 81 -11.56 8.26 -9.65
N ALA A 82 -12.52 9.19 -9.74
CA ALA A 82 -12.82 9.93 -10.96
C ALA A 82 -11.63 10.79 -11.41
N ILE A 83 -10.97 11.50 -10.49
CA ILE A 83 -9.74 12.27 -10.75
C ILE A 83 -8.67 11.35 -11.34
N ASN A 84 -8.34 10.24 -10.66
CA ASN A 84 -7.34 9.29 -11.16
C ASN A 84 -7.72 8.74 -12.54
N THR A 85 -8.99 8.40 -12.75
CA THR A 85 -9.45 7.82 -14.03
C THR A 85 -9.38 8.83 -15.16
N ARG A 86 -9.86 10.06 -14.95
CA ARG A 86 -9.82 11.13 -15.95
C ARG A 86 -8.39 11.51 -16.31
N VAL A 87 -7.51 11.67 -15.32
CA VAL A 87 -6.08 11.95 -15.56
C VAL A 87 -5.46 10.81 -16.35
N THR A 88 -5.67 9.55 -15.95
CA THR A 88 -5.13 8.38 -16.67
C THR A 88 -5.56 8.35 -18.13
N LEU A 89 -6.85 8.61 -18.41
CA LEU A 89 -7.35 8.67 -19.78
C LEU A 89 -6.67 9.78 -20.58
N ARG A 90 -6.47 10.97 -19.99
CA ARG A 90 -5.78 12.07 -20.69
C ARG A 90 -4.33 11.78 -20.99
N LEU A 91 -3.61 11.18 -20.04
CA LEU A 91 -2.21 10.77 -20.24
C LEU A 91 -2.08 9.80 -21.42
N PHE A 92 -2.87 8.72 -21.44
CA PHE A 92 -2.69 7.63 -22.41
C PHE A 92 -3.45 7.80 -23.72
N ARG A 93 -4.60 8.51 -23.72
CA ARG A 93 -5.40 8.74 -24.94
C ARG A 93 -5.03 10.04 -25.64
N HIS A 94 -4.69 11.07 -24.89
CA HIS A 94 -4.45 12.41 -25.43
C HIS A 94 -2.96 12.82 -25.40
N GLY A 95 -2.10 12.06 -24.71
CA GLY A 95 -0.67 12.38 -24.62
C GLY A 95 -0.38 13.61 -23.76
N ASP A 96 -1.34 14.01 -22.91
CA ASP A 96 -1.19 15.17 -22.04
C ASP A 96 -0.10 14.95 -20.98
N SER A 97 0.49 16.05 -20.51
CA SER A 97 1.19 16.02 -19.22
C SER A 97 0.20 15.92 -18.07
N VAL A 98 0.66 15.49 -16.88
CA VAL A 98 -0.22 15.44 -15.69
C VAL A 98 -0.80 16.80 -15.36
N GLU A 99 -0.01 17.87 -15.49
CA GLU A 99 -0.49 19.22 -15.20
C GLU A 99 -1.57 19.68 -16.18
N ALA A 100 -1.43 19.36 -17.47
CA ALA A 100 -2.47 19.62 -18.47
C ALA A 100 -3.72 18.78 -18.19
N ALA A 101 -3.54 17.52 -17.82
CA ALA A 101 -4.64 16.63 -17.45
C ALA A 101 -5.39 17.11 -16.21
N ILE A 102 -4.69 17.64 -15.20
CA ILE A 102 -5.28 18.26 -14.00
C ILE A 102 -6.01 19.56 -14.37
N ALA A 103 -5.42 20.41 -15.22
CA ALA A 103 -6.04 21.65 -15.66
C ALA A 103 -7.39 21.43 -16.37
N ALA A 104 -7.53 20.29 -17.05
CA ALA A 104 -8.76 19.90 -17.72
C ALA A 104 -9.81 19.23 -16.81
N LEU A 105 -9.53 19.03 -15.51
CA LEU A 105 -10.51 18.47 -14.58
C LEU A 105 -11.61 19.50 -14.30
N PRO A 106 -12.89 19.06 -14.25
CA PRO A 106 -13.99 19.90 -13.79
C PRO A 106 -13.72 20.43 -12.38
N GLY A 107 -13.94 21.72 -12.18
CA GLY A 107 -13.68 22.40 -10.89
C GLY A 107 -12.24 22.87 -10.67
N CYS A 108 -11.30 22.55 -11.57
CA CYS A 108 -9.92 23.03 -11.48
C CYS A 108 -9.84 24.55 -11.67
N GLY A 109 -10.44 25.06 -12.74
CA GLY A 109 -10.64 26.50 -13.00
C GLY A 109 -9.39 27.35 -12.74
N SER A 110 -9.57 28.46 -12.02
CA SER A 110 -8.49 29.35 -11.58
C SER A 110 -7.63 28.78 -10.45
N ASN A 111 -8.07 27.71 -9.77
CA ASN A 111 -7.37 27.09 -8.64
C ASN A 111 -6.33 26.03 -9.07
N ARG A 112 -5.86 26.09 -10.32
CA ARG A 112 -4.94 25.10 -10.91
C ARG A 112 -3.71 24.82 -10.03
N ALA A 113 -3.07 25.86 -9.52
CA ALA A 113 -1.89 25.69 -8.67
C ALA A 113 -2.20 24.92 -7.38
N ALA A 114 -3.35 25.20 -6.75
CA ALA A 114 -3.80 24.52 -5.55
C ALA A 114 -4.13 23.04 -5.82
N TRP A 115 -4.75 22.74 -6.96
CA TRP A 115 -5.03 21.37 -7.40
C TRP A 115 -3.75 20.56 -7.61
N ILE A 116 -2.77 21.12 -8.34
CA ILE A 116 -1.47 20.48 -8.57
C ILE A 116 -0.77 20.22 -7.24
N GLU A 117 -0.71 21.21 -6.35
CA GLU A 117 -0.07 21.07 -5.05
C GLU A 117 -0.77 19.99 -4.20
N LEU A 118 -2.10 20.00 -4.13
CA LEU A 118 -2.87 19.01 -3.36
C LEU A 118 -2.61 17.59 -3.83
N LEU A 119 -2.66 17.36 -5.15
CA LEU A 119 -2.48 16.03 -5.73
C LEU A 119 -1.03 15.54 -5.62
N ARG A 120 -0.05 16.46 -5.70
CA ARG A 120 1.36 16.16 -5.37
C ARG A 120 1.52 15.76 -3.90
N LEU A 121 0.96 16.53 -2.97
CA LEU A 121 1.03 16.21 -1.54
C LEU A 121 0.33 14.89 -1.23
N SER A 122 -0.83 14.61 -1.83
CA SER A 122 -1.50 13.31 -1.72
C SER A 122 -0.58 12.16 -2.12
N HIS A 123 0.08 12.27 -3.28
CA HIS A 123 1.02 11.27 -3.76
C HIS A 123 2.17 11.03 -2.77
N GLU A 124 2.77 12.12 -2.27
CA GLU A 124 3.87 12.05 -1.29
C GLU A 124 3.44 11.44 0.03
N VAL A 125 2.32 11.92 0.60
CA VAL A 125 1.85 11.49 1.91
C VAL A 125 1.45 10.02 1.89
N VAL A 126 0.84 9.51 0.82
CA VAL A 126 0.59 8.06 0.66
C VAL A 126 1.90 7.28 0.65
N ARG A 127 2.88 7.68 -0.16
CA ARG A 127 4.19 6.99 -0.25
C ARG A 127 4.97 7.03 1.06
N GLU A 128 4.89 8.13 1.78
CA GLU A 128 5.67 8.34 3.00
C GLU A 128 4.97 7.84 4.25
N LEU A 129 3.65 7.59 4.27
CA LEU A 129 2.92 7.10 5.46
C LEU A 129 2.32 5.71 5.29
N LEU A 130 1.69 5.44 4.15
CA LEU A 130 1.07 4.14 3.88
C LEU A 130 2.13 3.06 3.65
N TYR A 131 3.22 3.42 2.96
CA TYR A 131 4.37 2.56 2.76
C TYR A 131 5.51 2.91 3.71
N VAL A 132 6.40 1.95 3.98
CA VAL A 132 7.70 2.20 4.59
C VAL A 132 8.72 2.26 3.44
N PRO A 133 9.21 3.44 3.01
CA PRO A 133 9.90 3.58 1.72
C PRO A 133 11.12 2.68 1.57
N ASP A 134 11.94 2.54 2.61
CA ASP A 134 13.12 1.67 2.61
C ASP A 134 12.78 0.20 2.32
N PHE A 135 11.69 -0.29 2.90
CA PHE A 135 11.19 -1.63 2.65
C PHE A 135 10.50 -1.73 1.28
N ALA A 136 9.63 -0.79 0.96
CA ALA A 136 8.79 -0.81 -0.23
C ALA A 136 9.57 -0.72 -1.55
N ARG A 137 10.77 -0.10 -1.52
CA ARG A 137 11.70 -0.06 -2.67
C ARG A 137 12.34 -1.41 -2.96
N GLN A 138 12.42 -2.31 -1.98
CA GLN A 138 13.05 -3.61 -2.16
C GLN A 138 12.12 -4.56 -2.91
N THR A 139 12.67 -5.29 -3.87
CA THR A 139 11.91 -6.34 -4.58
C THR A 139 12.16 -7.67 -3.91
N LEU A 140 11.47 -7.92 -2.81
CA LEU A 140 11.66 -9.12 -2.01
C LEU A 140 10.72 -10.26 -2.45
N PHE A 141 11.23 -11.48 -2.43
CA PHE A 141 10.52 -12.72 -2.72
C PHE A 141 10.72 -13.71 -1.60
N PHE A 142 9.63 -14.30 -1.11
CA PHE A 142 9.69 -15.53 -0.35
C PHE A 142 9.33 -16.68 -1.29
N ARG A 143 10.29 -17.58 -1.54
CA ARG A 143 10.23 -18.53 -2.66
C ARG A 143 9.99 -17.82 -4.00
N ARG A 144 8.83 -18.03 -4.63
CA ARG A 144 8.42 -17.40 -5.91
C ARG A 144 7.39 -16.28 -5.71
N VAL A 145 6.91 -16.10 -4.49
CA VAL A 145 5.88 -15.14 -4.14
C VAL A 145 6.56 -13.84 -3.78
N ARG A 146 6.20 -12.76 -4.48
CA ARG A 146 6.67 -11.43 -4.14
C ARG A 146 6.08 -11.02 -2.79
N ILE A 147 6.93 -10.59 -1.87
CA ILE A 147 6.49 -9.97 -0.63
C ILE A 147 5.91 -8.59 -1.01
N PRO A 148 4.65 -8.29 -0.63
CA PRO A 148 4.04 -7.01 -0.98
C PRO A 148 4.83 -5.83 -0.42
N PRO A 149 5.03 -4.74 -1.18
CA PRO A 149 5.72 -3.55 -0.69
C PRO A 149 4.92 -2.82 0.40
N LEU A 150 3.58 -2.97 0.39
CA LEU A 150 2.70 -2.50 1.44
C LEU A 150 2.64 -3.53 2.57
N ILE A 151 3.27 -3.24 3.69
CA ILE A 151 3.27 -4.10 4.88
C ILE A 151 2.45 -3.44 6.00
N GLY A 152 1.65 -4.25 6.72
CA GLY A 152 0.82 -3.77 7.81
C GLY A 152 -0.54 -3.21 7.41
N VAL A 153 -0.81 -2.99 6.11
CA VAL A 153 -2.15 -2.70 5.60
C VAL A 153 -2.55 -3.75 4.57
N TYR A 154 -3.72 -4.34 4.75
CA TYR A 154 -4.30 -5.29 3.80
C TYR A 154 -5.79 -5.04 3.66
N TRP A 155 -6.21 -4.58 2.48
CA TRP A 155 -7.57 -4.14 2.21
C TRP A 155 -8.04 -3.12 3.26
N HIS A 156 -9.06 -3.46 4.04
CA HIS A 156 -9.63 -2.62 5.08
C HIS A 156 -9.05 -2.91 6.48
N ASN A 157 -7.96 -3.68 6.61
CA ASN A 157 -7.33 -4.00 7.89
C ASN A 157 -5.97 -3.31 8.03
N LEU A 158 -5.74 -2.74 9.21
CA LEU A 158 -4.46 -2.16 9.61
C LEU A 158 -3.91 -2.98 10.77
N PHE A 159 -2.71 -3.51 10.64
CA PHE A 159 -2.05 -4.39 11.60
C PHE A 159 -0.84 -3.69 12.22
N VAL A 160 -0.82 -3.64 13.55
CA VAL A 160 0.36 -3.27 14.33
C VAL A 160 0.66 -4.45 15.24
N ASN A 161 1.75 -5.15 14.95
CA ASN A 161 2.16 -6.32 15.72
C ASN A 161 3.67 -6.59 15.67
N HIS A 162 4.16 -7.42 16.61
CA HIS A 162 5.59 -7.72 16.74
C HIS A 162 6.16 -8.51 15.55
N SER A 163 5.34 -9.23 14.77
CA SER A 163 5.82 -9.94 13.58
C SER A 163 6.21 -8.95 12.46
N ILE A 164 5.37 -7.94 12.23
CA ILE A 164 5.66 -6.85 11.28
C ILE A 164 6.88 -6.06 11.74
N GLU A 165 6.95 -5.73 13.04
CA GLU A 165 8.14 -5.10 13.64
C GLU A 165 9.43 -5.83 13.28
N LYS A 166 9.46 -7.15 13.51
CA LYS A 166 10.66 -7.98 13.27
C LYS A 166 11.06 -8.03 11.80
N VAL A 167 10.09 -8.07 10.88
CA VAL A 167 10.34 -7.98 9.44
C VAL A 167 10.93 -6.60 9.11
N LEU A 168 10.28 -5.52 9.56
CA LEU A 168 10.70 -4.15 9.26
C LEU A 168 12.09 -3.84 9.84
N ARG A 169 12.37 -4.19 11.09
CA ARG A 169 13.70 -4.00 11.71
C ARG A 169 14.83 -4.74 10.99
N HIS A 170 14.52 -5.81 10.24
CA HIS A 170 15.52 -6.53 9.48
C HIS A 170 15.82 -5.86 8.14
N PHE A 171 14.79 -5.39 7.43
CA PHE A 171 14.93 -4.87 6.06
C PHE A 171 15.09 -3.35 5.99
N VAL A 172 14.77 -2.61 7.07
CA VAL A 172 14.91 -1.16 7.13
C VAL A 172 16.22 -0.82 7.84
N SER A 173 17.07 -0.04 7.18
CA SER A 173 18.40 0.32 7.68
C SER A 173 18.36 1.40 8.76
N ASP A 174 17.54 2.44 8.58
CA ASP A 174 17.41 3.55 9.54
C ASP A 174 15.95 3.73 9.95
N GLY A 175 15.60 3.11 11.07
CA GLY A 175 14.26 3.20 11.66
C GLY A 175 13.90 4.60 12.17
N GLU A 176 14.87 5.38 12.65
CA GLU A 176 14.63 6.75 13.12
C GLU A 176 14.40 7.71 11.94
N ALA A 177 15.11 7.54 10.82
CA ALA A 177 14.77 8.24 9.58
C ALA A 177 13.35 7.91 9.11
N CYS A 178 12.93 6.65 9.18
CA CYS A 178 11.55 6.25 8.84
C CYS A 178 10.49 6.93 9.74
N ILE A 179 10.80 7.11 11.03
CA ILE A 179 9.95 7.85 11.98
C ILE A 179 9.90 9.33 11.61
N ARG A 180 11.05 9.99 11.43
CA ARG A 180 11.14 11.41 11.05
C ARG A 180 10.39 11.70 9.74
N ALA A 181 10.57 10.87 8.72
CA ALA A 181 9.87 10.98 7.44
C ALA A 181 8.34 10.87 7.62
N GLY A 182 7.89 9.94 8.47
CA GLY A 182 6.48 9.81 8.82
C GLY A 182 5.91 11.08 9.47
N HIS A 183 6.60 11.66 10.46
CA HIS A 183 6.15 12.92 11.09
C HIS A 183 6.16 14.10 10.10
N ALA A 184 7.18 14.21 9.26
CA ALA A 184 7.24 15.24 8.22
C ALA A 184 6.07 15.12 7.24
N ALA A 185 5.71 13.90 6.84
CA ALA A 185 4.57 13.64 5.98
C ALA A 185 3.24 13.95 6.68
N MET A 186 3.10 13.66 7.99
CA MET A 186 1.91 14.07 8.76
C MET A 186 1.73 15.59 8.75
N GLY A 187 2.81 16.36 8.85
CA GLY A 187 2.77 17.83 8.79
C GLY A 187 2.20 18.37 7.47
N LYS A 188 2.36 17.64 6.35
CA LYS A 188 1.83 18.03 5.04
C LYS A 188 0.29 17.94 4.97
N ILE A 189 -0.35 17.11 5.81
CA ILE A 189 -1.79 16.89 5.77
C ILE A 189 -2.57 18.15 6.16
N ALA A 190 -2.02 19.00 7.04
CA ALA A 190 -2.62 20.28 7.37
C ALA A 190 -2.77 21.18 6.13
N ARG A 191 -1.71 21.29 5.32
CA ARG A 191 -1.73 22.02 4.04
C ARG A 191 -2.73 21.39 3.06
N MET A 192 -2.79 20.06 3.00
CA MET A 192 -3.76 19.37 2.15
C MET A 192 -5.21 19.73 2.50
N LYS A 193 -5.55 19.91 3.79
CA LYS A 193 -6.90 20.32 4.20
C LYS A 193 -7.27 21.71 3.65
N THR A 194 -6.38 22.70 3.81
CA THR A 194 -6.57 24.06 3.27
C THR A 194 -6.68 24.08 1.75
N LEU A 195 -5.85 23.28 1.08
CA LEU A 195 -5.89 23.17 -0.39
C LEU A 195 -7.19 22.51 -0.86
N ALA A 196 -7.66 21.46 -0.19
CA ALA A 196 -8.91 20.82 -0.55
C ALA A 196 -10.10 21.76 -0.42
N GLU A 197 -10.15 22.58 0.65
CA GLU A 197 -11.16 23.62 0.80
C GLU A 197 -11.11 24.62 -0.37
N THR A 198 -9.91 25.11 -0.72
CA THR A 198 -9.69 26.02 -1.86
C THR A 198 -10.15 25.39 -3.18
N CYS A 199 -9.91 24.10 -3.37
CA CYS A 199 -10.27 23.34 -4.56
C CYS A 199 -11.73 22.89 -4.59
N GLY A 200 -12.53 23.14 -3.55
CA GLY A 200 -13.90 22.62 -3.43
C GLY A 200 -13.98 21.10 -3.30
N LEU A 201 -12.94 20.47 -2.75
CA LEU A 201 -12.79 19.03 -2.57
C LEU A 201 -13.10 18.61 -1.13
N PRO A 202 -13.50 17.34 -0.89
CA PRO A 202 -13.99 16.91 0.42
C PRO A 202 -12.87 16.85 1.48
N VAL A 203 -12.79 17.90 2.31
CA VAL A 203 -11.85 18.01 3.45
C VAL A 203 -12.02 16.84 4.42
N ALA A 204 -13.25 16.35 4.64
CA ALA A 204 -13.55 15.22 5.52
C ALA A 204 -12.82 13.92 5.15
N ASP A 205 -12.42 13.74 3.88
CA ASP A 205 -11.60 12.60 3.46
C ASP A 205 -10.15 12.74 3.87
N ILE A 206 -9.64 13.97 3.88
CA ILE A 206 -8.29 14.27 4.34
C ILE A 206 -8.23 14.17 5.87
N GLU A 207 -9.29 14.53 6.59
CA GLU A 207 -9.40 14.23 8.03
C GLU A 207 -9.39 12.73 8.32
N PHE A 208 -10.08 11.95 7.49
CA PHE A 208 -10.06 10.48 7.60
C PHE A 208 -8.66 9.92 7.30
N MET A 209 -7.98 10.47 6.31
CA MET A 209 -6.57 10.18 5.99
C MET A 209 -5.67 10.50 7.18
N GLU A 210 -5.79 11.69 7.77
CA GLU A 210 -5.02 12.15 8.93
C GLU A 210 -5.13 11.19 10.11
N MET A 211 -6.35 10.80 10.47
CA MET A 211 -6.57 9.88 11.59
C MET A 211 -6.06 8.46 11.29
N THR A 212 -6.21 8.00 10.05
CA THR A 212 -5.73 6.67 9.63
C THR A 212 -4.20 6.63 9.61
N PHE A 213 -3.57 7.66 9.02
CA PHE A 213 -2.13 7.73 8.88
C PHE A 213 -1.42 8.12 10.17
N GLY A 214 -2.09 8.83 11.07
CA GLY A 214 -1.61 9.07 12.43
C GLY A 214 -1.37 7.76 13.20
N ILE A 215 -2.23 6.75 13.01
CA ILE A 215 -2.01 5.41 13.58
C ILE A 215 -0.78 4.73 12.94
N LEU A 216 -0.58 4.89 11.63
CA LEU A 216 0.60 4.34 10.92
C LEU A 216 1.89 5.03 11.36
N ALA A 217 1.87 6.35 11.56
CA ALA A 217 3.01 7.10 12.08
C ALA A 217 3.38 6.63 13.49
N LEU A 218 2.41 6.48 14.41
CA LEU A 218 2.64 5.90 15.73
C LEU A 218 3.12 4.44 15.65
N ALA A 219 2.62 3.66 14.70
CA ALA A 219 3.06 2.28 14.51
C ALA A 219 4.56 2.20 14.16
N ARG A 220 5.11 3.19 13.46
CA ARG A 220 6.56 3.24 13.16
C ARG A 220 7.40 3.47 14.40
N GLU A 221 6.96 4.33 15.31
CA GLU A 221 7.62 4.48 16.61
C GLU A 221 7.67 3.13 17.32
N TYR A 222 6.54 2.40 17.36
CA TYR A 222 6.50 1.04 17.90
C TYR A 222 7.42 0.05 17.15
N PHE A 223 7.52 0.14 15.82
CA PHE A 223 8.33 -0.78 15.03
C PHE A 223 9.84 -0.55 15.16
N PHE A 224 10.27 0.69 15.39
CA PHE A 224 11.69 1.03 15.29
C PHE A 224 12.34 1.44 16.62
N ARG A 225 11.59 1.93 17.60
CA ARG A 225 12.10 2.24 18.95
C ARG A 225 11.98 1.07 19.90
N PRO A 226 12.76 1.02 20.99
CA PRO A 226 12.55 0.03 22.04
C PRO A 226 11.10 0.01 22.50
N PHE A 227 10.58 -1.17 22.79
CA PHE A 227 9.20 -1.28 23.28
C PHE A 227 9.08 -0.60 24.64
N ASP A 228 8.10 0.29 24.75
CA ASP A 228 7.68 0.90 26.00
C ASP A 228 6.15 0.76 26.18
N GLU A 229 5.66 0.85 27.42
CA GLU A 229 4.20 0.81 27.66
C GLU A 229 3.51 2.12 27.24
N GLU A 230 4.26 3.20 27.03
CA GLU A 230 3.74 4.50 26.62
C GLU A 230 3.22 4.46 25.16
N ILE A 231 4.00 3.92 24.22
CA ILE A 231 3.64 3.76 22.82
C ILE A 231 2.45 2.82 22.68
N ARG A 232 2.38 1.80 23.53
CA ARG A 232 1.20 0.91 23.62
C ARG A 232 -0.04 1.70 24.05
N ALA A 233 0.07 2.55 25.07
CA ALA A 233 -1.02 3.41 25.52
C ALA A 233 -1.44 4.41 24.43
N ARG A 234 -0.47 5.08 23.78
CA ARG A 234 -0.69 6.02 22.67
C ARG A 234 -1.39 5.36 21.48
N LEU A 235 -0.96 4.17 21.05
CA LEU A 235 -1.63 3.40 19.97
C LEU A 235 -3.06 2.99 20.34
N LYS A 236 -3.29 2.54 21.58
CA LYS A 236 -4.64 2.22 22.08
C LYS A 236 -5.52 3.46 22.12
N ALA A 237 -4.99 4.60 22.56
CA ALA A 237 -5.71 5.87 22.61
C ALA A 237 -6.06 6.36 21.19
N ALA A 238 -5.12 6.33 20.26
CA ALA A 238 -5.34 6.68 18.85
C ALA A 238 -6.43 5.78 18.22
N LYS A 239 -6.36 4.46 18.43
CA LYS A 239 -7.43 3.55 17.99
C LYS A 239 -8.80 3.87 18.62
N LYS A 240 -8.84 4.22 19.91
CA LYS A 240 -10.08 4.61 20.61
C LYS A 240 -10.65 5.90 20.01
N ALA A 241 -9.82 6.91 19.79
CA ALA A 241 -10.20 8.17 19.16
C ALA A 241 -10.71 7.95 17.73
N TYR A 242 -10.03 7.13 16.93
CA TYR A 242 -10.45 6.75 15.57
C TYR A 242 -11.83 6.06 15.55
N LYS A 243 -12.07 5.12 16.46
CA LYS A 243 -13.38 4.46 16.61
C LYS A 243 -14.48 5.40 17.07
N ARG A 244 -14.15 6.41 17.88
CA ARG A 244 -15.10 7.42 18.38
C ARG A 244 -15.48 8.42 17.28
N ARG A 245 -14.51 8.88 16.49
CA ARG A 245 -14.73 9.78 15.36
C ARG A 245 -15.52 9.11 14.24
N TYR A 246 -15.25 7.84 13.99
CA TYR A 246 -15.94 7.04 12.97
C TYR A 246 -16.61 5.83 13.63
N PRO A 247 -17.78 5.98 14.29
CA PRO A 247 -18.52 4.85 14.86
C PRO A 247 -19.06 3.92 13.76
N ARG A 248 -19.45 2.69 14.13
CA ARG A 248 -20.06 1.76 13.15
C ARG A 248 -21.34 2.37 12.59
N GLY A 249 -21.56 2.24 11.28
CA GLY A 249 -22.77 2.74 10.60
C GLY A 249 -22.69 4.17 10.06
N THR A 250 -21.61 4.92 10.33
CA THR A 250 -21.43 6.28 9.74
C THR A 250 -20.57 6.20 8.48
N ARG A 251 -19.25 6.21 8.66
CA ARG A 251 -18.25 5.98 7.62
C ARG A 251 -17.52 4.69 7.93
N TYR A 252 -17.38 3.79 6.95
CA TYR A 252 -16.56 2.60 7.16
C TYR A 252 -15.11 3.01 7.39
N ARG A 253 -14.46 2.37 8.36
CA ARG A 253 -13.10 2.70 8.80
C ARG A 253 -12.21 1.47 8.76
N TYR A 254 -10.90 1.65 8.71
CA TYR A 254 -9.99 0.53 8.81
C TYR A 254 -10.18 -0.25 10.13
N ALA A 255 -10.19 -1.57 10.03
CA ALA A 255 -10.17 -2.47 11.16
C ALA A 255 -8.75 -2.53 11.74
N VAL A 256 -8.48 -1.65 12.72
CA VAL A 256 -7.19 -1.58 13.41
C VAL A 256 -7.01 -2.77 14.37
N LYS A 257 -6.08 -3.65 14.05
CA LYS A 257 -5.66 -4.82 14.83
C LYS A 257 -4.34 -4.48 15.53
N LEU A 258 -4.40 -4.38 16.85
CA LEU A 258 -3.22 -4.16 17.70
C LEU A 258 -2.96 -5.47 18.43
N ASP A 259 -1.75 -5.99 18.29
CA ASP A 259 -1.28 -7.18 18.99
C ASP A 259 0.15 -6.95 19.48
N PHE A 260 0.31 -6.87 20.80
CA PHE A 260 1.58 -6.57 21.45
C PHE A 260 2.23 -7.81 22.06
N GLU A 261 1.73 -9.01 21.76
CA GLU A 261 2.33 -10.24 22.26
C GLU A 261 3.78 -10.39 21.75
N PRO A 262 4.76 -10.64 22.64
CA PRO A 262 6.15 -10.78 22.23
C PRO A 262 6.34 -11.96 21.28
N PHE A 263 6.81 -11.68 20.06
CA PHE A 263 7.28 -12.70 19.13
C PHE A 263 8.73 -13.10 19.47
N ARG A 264 8.86 -14.17 20.27
CA ARG A 264 10.11 -14.68 20.87
C ARG A 264 11.01 -15.42 19.88
N LEU A 265 11.42 -14.77 18.79
CA LEU A 265 12.51 -15.25 17.92
C LEU A 265 13.75 -14.37 18.06
N ASN A 266 14.90 -15.02 18.23
CA ASN A 266 16.20 -14.33 18.30
C ASN A 266 16.47 -13.61 16.97
N PRO A 267 16.86 -12.31 16.98
CA PRO A 267 17.20 -11.56 15.78
C PRO A 267 18.20 -12.27 14.87
N ARG A 268 19.18 -13.00 15.43
CA ARG A 268 20.17 -13.77 14.64
C ARG A 268 19.52 -14.90 13.85
N HIS A 269 18.61 -15.65 14.47
CA HIS A 269 17.89 -16.73 13.79
C HIS A 269 16.96 -16.18 12.71
N LEU A 270 16.38 -15.00 12.96
CA LEU A 270 15.53 -14.33 12.00
C LEU A 270 16.33 -13.82 10.79
N ALA A 271 17.50 -13.22 11.03
CA ALA A 271 18.41 -12.80 9.97
C ALA A 271 18.88 -13.99 9.12
N TRP A 272 19.23 -15.11 9.77
CA TRP A 272 19.57 -16.35 9.06
C TRP A 272 18.39 -16.87 8.23
N PHE A 273 17.19 -16.90 8.81
CA PHE A 273 15.97 -17.28 8.12
C PHE A 273 15.71 -16.41 6.89
N PHE A 274 15.78 -15.09 7.02
CA PHE A 274 15.58 -14.17 5.90
C PHE A 274 16.68 -14.29 4.85
N GLY A 275 17.96 -14.41 5.24
CA GLY A 275 19.06 -14.60 4.29
C GLY A 275 18.99 -15.89 3.48
N LEU A 276 18.35 -16.94 4.03
CA LEU A 276 18.11 -18.19 3.31
C LEU A 276 16.83 -18.18 2.48
N CYS A 277 15.74 -17.65 3.04
CA CYS A 277 14.40 -17.82 2.49
C CYS A 277 13.91 -16.64 1.65
N VAL A 278 14.36 -15.43 1.96
CA VAL A 278 13.98 -14.19 1.29
C VAL A 278 15.06 -13.77 0.29
N ARG A 279 14.64 -13.23 -0.86
CA ARG A 279 15.49 -12.97 -2.01
C ARG A 279 15.11 -11.71 -2.74
N GLU A 280 16.04 -11.17 -3.49
CA GLU A 280 15.79 -10.07 -4.41
C GLU A 280 15.28 -10.54 -5.80
N GLN A 281 15.41 -11.84 -6.10
CA GLN A 281 15.01 -12.42 -7.39
C GLN A 281 14.00 -13.56 -7.22
N ARG A 282 13.08 -13.66 -8.20
CA ARG A 282 12.01 -14.69 -8.25
C ARG A 282 12.54 -16.12 -8.46
N LYS A 283 13.72 -16.29 -9.04
CA LYS A 283 14.25 -17.60 -9.44
C LYS A 283 14.73 -18.40 -8.22
N TYR A 284 14.49 -19.71 -8.24
CA TYR A 284 15.11 -20.63 -7.29
C TYR A 284 16.62 -20.74 -7.56
N ARG A 285 17.41 -20.80 -6.48
CA ARG A 285 18.78 -21.31 -6.51
C ARG A 285 18.69 -22.82 -6.72
N MET A 286 19.75 -23.41 -7.25
CA MET A 286 19.83 -24.86 -7.43
C MET A 286 19.54 -25.60 -6.10
N ILE A 287 20.10 -25.09 -5.00
CA ILE A 287 19.93 -25.63 -3.64
C ILE A 287 18.46 -25.64 -3.20
N ASP A 288 17.62 -24.69 -3.63
CA ASP A 288 16.22 -24.70 -3.21
C ASP A 288 15.41 -25.78 -3.91
N ARG A 289 15.73 -26.02 -5.18
CA ARG A 289 15.08 -27.07 -5.96
C ARG A 289 15.39 -28.44 -5.37
N LEU A 290 16.61 -28.63 -4.88
CA LEU A 290 17.09 -29.91 -4.38
C LEU A 290 16.77 -30.14 -2.89
N VAL A 291 16.90 -29.10 -2.07
CA VAL A 291 16.86 -29.21 -0.60
C VAL A 291 15.65 -28.50 -0.01
N PHE A 292 15.54 -27.18 -0.19
CA PHE A 292 14.55 -26.40 0.55
C PHE A 292 13.10 -26.71 0.18
N LEU A 293 12.77 -26.99 -1.08
CA LEU A 293 11.40 -27.34 -1.47
C LEU A 293 10.91 -28.63 -0.81
N ARG A 294 11.76 -29.68 -0.82
CA ARG A 294 11.44 -30.97 -0.19
C ARG A 294 11.41 -30.85 1.32
N LEU A 295 12.40 -30.18 1.91
CA LEU A 295 12.50 -29.99 3.35
C LEU A 295 11.32 -29.17 3.90
N PHE A 296 10.99 -28.03 3.28
CA PHE A 296 9.87 -27.21 3.74
C PHE A 296 8.52 -27.91 3.57
N SER A 297 8.34 -28.71 2.51
CA SER A 297 7.11 -29.50 2.33
C SER A 297 6.97 -30.58 3.43
N LEU A 298 8.07 -31.25 3.77
CA LEU A 298 8.12 -32.22 4.87
C LEU A 298 7.88 -31.57 6.24
N VAL A 299 8.62 -30.49 6.53
CA VAL A 299 8.48 -29.71 7.79
C VAL A 299 7.07 -29.15 7.91
N TYR A 300 6.51 -28.59 6.84
CA TYR A 300 5.14 -28.09 6.84
C TYR A 300 4.13 -29.20 7.14
N THR A 301 4.27 -30.36 6.48
CA THR A 301 3.40 -31.52 6.72
C THR A 301 3.52 -32.02 8.16
N ALA A 302 4.74 -32.09 8.70
CA ALA A 302 5.00 -32.48 10.08
C ALA A 302 4.39 -31.49 11.09
N VAL A 303 4.58 -30.19 10.90
CA VAL A 303 4.03 -29.14 11.78
C VAL A 303 2.50 -29.08 11.68
N LYS A 304 1.93 -29.23 10.48
CA LYS A 304 0.47 -29.28 10.27
C LYS A 304 -0.17 -30.46 11.01
N ARG A 305 0.48 -31.62 11.03
CA ARG A 305 0.02 -32.82 11.75
C ARG A 305 0.24 -32.72 13.26
N ALA A 306 1.44 -32.30 13.69
CA ALA A 306 1.84 -32.34 15.09
C ALA A 306 1.33 -31.13 15.91
N ARG A 307 1.28 -29.93 15.31
CA ARG A 307 0.95 -28.68 16.02
C ARG A 307 0.12 -27.73 15.15
N PRO A 308 -1.12 -28.11 14.78
CA PRO A 308 -1.97 -27.30 13.90
C PRO A 308 -2.29 -25.91 14.48
N LYS A 309 -2.19 -25.71 15.80
CA LYS A 309 -2.41 -24.41 16.47
C LYS A 309 -1.26 -23.41 16.28
N MET A 310 -0.04 -23.85 15.94
CA MET A 310 1.11 -22.96 15.71
C MET A 310 1.01 -22.12 14.43
N ILE A 311 0.18 -22.55 13.47
CA ILE A 311 -0.03 -21.82 12.22
C ILE A 311 -1.05 -20.69 12.50
N PRO A 312 -0.67 -19.39 12.39
CA PRO A 312 -1.58 -18.29 12.70
C PRO A 312 -2.89 -18.39 11.89
N LYS A 313 -4.05 -18.13 12.54
CA LYS A 313 -5.36 -18.24 11.88
C LYS A 313 -5.48 -17.34 10.64
N PHE A 314 -4.83 -16.18 10.65
CA PHE A 314 -4.76 -15.27 9.50
C PHE A 314 -4.08 -15.91 8.28
N ALA A 315 -2.96 -16.59 8.50
CA ALA A 315 -2.17 -17.20 7.43
C ALA A 315 -2.77 -18.50 6.87
N ARG A 316 -3.77 -19.08 7.57
CA ARG A 316 -4.64 -20.16 7.05
C ARG A 316 -5.79 -19.66 6.19
N LYS A 317 -6.20 -18.39 6.32
CA LYS A 317 -7.38 -17.80 5.67
C LYS A 317 -7.05 -16.71 4.64
N SER A 318 -5.77 -16.38 4.45
CA SER A 318 -5.31 -15.43 3.43
C SER A 318 -5.41 -16.03 2.03
N ALA A 319 -5.68 -15.19 1.02
CA ALA A 319 -5.83 -15.60 -0.39
C ALA A 319 -4.55 -16.25 -0.96
N MET A 320 -3.38 -15.90 -0.43
CA MET A 320 -2.19 -16.74 -0.47
C MET A 320 -2.10 -17.53 0.84
N GLY A 321 -2.70 -18.72 0.88
CA GLY A 321 -2.58 -19.60 2.03
C GLY A 321 -1.13 -20.05 2.21
N ILE A 322 -0.74 -20.37 3.45
CA ILE A 322 0.56 -21.00 3.74
C ILE A 322 0.79 -22.24 2.87
N ASP A 323 -0.26 -22.96 2.45
CA ASP A 323 -0.13 -24.08 1.51
C ASP A 323 0.50 -23.65 0.16
N ALA A 324 0.18 -22.48 -0.40
CA ALA A 324 0.80 -21.97 -1.64
C ALA A 324 2.26 -21.51 -1.45
N ILE A 325 2.64 -21.27 -0.19
CA ILE A 325 3.97 -20.84 0.21
C ILE A 325 4.83 -22.05 0.63
N PHE A 326 4.25 -23.18 1.06
CA PHE A 326 4.98 -24.31 1.61
C PHE A 326 4.89 -25.62 0.80
N ARG A 327 3.80 -25.85 0.07
CA ARG A 327 3.78 -26.80 -1.07
C ARG A 327 4.48 -26.20 -2.28
#